data_AF-A0A8H2XPR2-F1
#
_entry.id   AF-A0A8H2XPR2-F1
#
_cell.length_a   1.000
_cell.length_b   1.000
_cell.length_c   1.000
_cell.angle_alpha   90.00
_cell.angle_beta   90.00
_cell.angle_gamma   90.00
#
_symmetry.space_group_name_H-M   'P 1'
#
loop_
_entity.id
_entity.type
_entity.pdbx_description
1 polymer ?
#
loop_
_entity_poly.entity_id
_entity_poly.type
_entity_poly.pdbx_seq_one_letter_code
_entity_poly.pdbx_strand_id
1 'polypeptide(L)'
;MTSYRVFTGDDKGQLKSVVCEIPGGESTSRISTTTLQIGADNKSPLHRLQCHRDSDSGVGILATARADGHIATYSYTSGSNELAELSSWNETRMKNSDRFIGLKGWLTCTHNGRLRLSNTFGEHSDSDPPVDLFASLPMRLNDIRPSPSFSSLAYGGDEVDLSVWDVERTFSDKPHSTDEAGKKRKKGKNELMYAEVWRAKQASPSS
;
A
#
# COMPACT_ATOMS: atom_id res chain seq x y z
N MET A 1 -30.91 7.56 -9.99
CA MET A 1 -30.38 7.74 -8.63
C MET A 1 -28.94 7.27 -8.66
N THR A 2 -28.00 8.15 -8.34
CA THR A 2 -26.57 7.82 -8.35
C THR A 2 -26.11 7.65 -6.91
N SER A 3 -25.40 6.57 -6.59
CA SER A 3 -24.91 6.28 -5.24
C SER A 3 -23.39 6.10 -5.25
N TYR A 4 -22.71 6.79 -4.35
CA TYR A 4 -21.27 6.72 -4.16
C TYR A 4 -20.99 6.18 -2.76
N ARG A 5 -20.06 5.21 -2.66
CA ARG A 5 -19.60 4.66 -1.39
C ARG A 5 -18.11 4.94 -1.22
N VAL A 6 -17.75 5.46 -0.06
CA VAL A 6 -16.37 5.74 0.34
C VAL A 6 -16.10 5.06 1.67
N PHE A 7 -14.89 4.52 1.83
CA PHE A 7 -14.42 3.95 3.09
C PHE A 7 -13.41 4.88 3.73
N THR A 8 -13.46 5.02 5.06
CA THR A 8 -12.52 5.82 5.84
C THR A 8 -12.23 5.16 7.17
N GLY A 9 -11.04 5.43 7.72
CA GLY A 9 -10.59 4.92 9.00
C GLY A 9 -10.36 6.07 10.00
N ASP A 10 -10.42 5.77 11.29
CA ASP A 10 -10.05 6.73 12.34
C ASP A 10 -8.86 6.27 13.19
N ASP A 11 -8.44 7.17 14.09
CA ASP A 11 -7.35 7.00 15.04
C ASP A 11 -7.64 5.94 16.12
N LYS A 12 -8.90 5.56 16.29
CA LYS A 12 -9.33 4.47 17.18
C LYS A 12 -9.39 3.12 16.46
N GLY A 13 -8.97 3.07 15.19
CA GLY A 13 -8.97 1.87 14.38
C GLY A 13 -10.35 1.47 13.84
N GLN A 14 -11.36 2.33 13.94
CA GLN A 14 -12.68 2.05 13.39
C GLN A 14 -12.68 2.27 11.88
N LEU A 15 -13.28 1.33 11.15
CA LEU A 15 -13.57 1.48 9.73
C LEU A 15 -15.01 1.99 9.56
N LYS A 16 -15.19 2.98 8.69
CA LYS A 16 -16.50 3.58 8.41
C LYS A 16 -16.77 3.54 6.91
N SER A 17 -18.02 3.26 6.58
CA SER A 17 -18.58 3.36 5.23
C SER A 17 -19.45 4.62 5.17
N VAL A 18 -19.13 5.52 4.26
CA VAL A 18 -19.92 6.70 3.94
C VAL A 18 -20.61 6.48 2.61
N VAL A 19 -21.94 6.56 2.59
CA VAL A 19 -22.75 6.44 1.37
C VAL A 19 -23.36 7.81 1.07
N CYS A 20 -23.15 8.30 -0.14
CA CYS A 20 -23.73 9.52 -0.67
C CYS A 20 -24.68 9.15 -1.81
N GLU A 21 -25.96 9.44 -1.62
CA GLU A 21 -27.01 9.20 -2.61
C GLU A 21 -27.44 10.53 -3.21
N ILE A 22 -27.45 10.60 -4.54
CA ILE A 22 -27.90 11.74 -5.32
C ILE A 22 -29.19 11.32 -6.05
N PRO A 23 -30.36 11.77 -5.57
CA PRO A 23 -31.63 11.55 -6.25
C PRO A 23 -31.60 12.22 -7.63
N GLY A 24 -32.17 11.57 -8.65
CA GLY A 24 -32.27 12.18 -9.96
C GLY A 24 -33.30 13.31 -9.93
N GLY A 25 -32.87 14.56 -10.16
CA GLY A 25 -33.77 15.72 -10.26
C GLY A 25 -33.93 16.55 -8.99
N GLU A 26 -33.30 16.19 -7.87
CA GLU A 26 -33.29 17.00 -6.64
C GLU A 26 -31.91 17.64 -6.38
N SER A 27 -31.91 18.78 -5.70
CA SER A 27 -30.70 19.56 -5.38
C SER A 27 -29.96 19.07 -4.12
N THR A 28 -30.53 18.13 -3.36
CA THR A 28 -29.99 17.71 -2.06
C THR A 28 -29.52 16.27 -2.08
N SER A 29 -28.26 16.04 -1.69
CA SER A 29 -27.71 14.70 -1.49
C SER A 29 -28.06 14.15 -0.10
N ARG A 30 -28.24 12.83 0.00
CA ARG A 30 -28.38 12.13 1.28
C ARG A 30 -27.08 11.45 1.62
N ILE A 31 -26.53 11.76 2.80
CA ILE A 31 -25.30 11.15 3.30
C ILE A 31 -25.65 10.26 4.49
N SER A 32 -25.18 9.02 4.48
CA SER A 32 -25.25 8.12 5.63
C SER A 32 -23.86 7.58 5.97
N THR A 33 -23.62 7.30 7.25
CA THR A 33 -22.34 6.76 7.75
C THR A 33 -22.61 5.55 8.63
N THR A 34 -21.93 4.45 8.36
CA THR A 34 -22.02 3.21 9.13
C THR A 34 -20.63 2.83 9.61
N THR A 35 -20.49 2.50 10.89
CA THR A 35 -19.26 1.90 11.41
C THR A 35 -19.28 0.40 11.09
N LEU A 36 -18.25 -0.08 10.38
CA LEU A 36 -18.12 -1.46 9.96
C LEU A 36 -17.32 -2.23 11.02
N GLN A 37 -17.79 -3.44 11.34
CA GLN A 37 -17.08 -4.35 12.23
C GLN A 37 -16.03 -5.11 11.43
N ILE A 38 -14.76 -5.00 11.83
CA ILE A 38 -13.64 -5.70 11.19
C ILE A 38 -12.72 -6.31 12.25
N GLY A 39 -12.72 -7.64 12.32
CA GLY A 39 -11.97 -8.42 13.32
C GLY A 39 -12.47 -8.21 14.76
N ALA A 40 -12.08 -9.12 15.66
CA ALA A 40 -12.31 -8.93 17.09
C ALA A 40 -11.29 -7.93 17.66
N ASP A 41 -11.77 -6.86 18.29
CA ASP A 41 -10.99 -5.96 19.18
C ASP A 41 -9.80 -5.16 18.62
N ASN A 42 -9.64 -5.04 17.30
CA ASN A 42 -8.50 -4.33 16.73
C ASN A 42 -8.63 -2.78 16.83
N LYS A 43 -8.09 -2.23 17.92
CA LYS A 43 -8.13 -0.77 18.26
C LYS A 43 -6.97 0.04 17.67
N SER A 44 -6.10 -0.57 16.89
CA SER A 44 -4.94 0.11 16.30
C SER A 44 -5.36 1.05 15.16
N PRO A 45 -4.84 2.30 15.11
CA PRO A 45 -5.15 3.26 14.05
C PRO A 45 -5.00 2.68 12.64
N LEU A 46 -5.88 3.08 11.73
CA LEU A 46 -5.76 2.76 10.30
C LEU A 46 -4.78 3.72 9.64
N HIS A 47 -3.65 3.20 9.16
CA HIS A 47 -2.64 4.00 8.46
C HIS A 47 -2.94 4.18 6.97
N ARG A 48 -3.43 3.10 6.33
CA ARG A 48 -3.75 3.09 4.90
C ARG A 48 -5.01 2.27 4.62
N LEU A 49 -5.76 2.75 3.64
CA LEU A 49 -6.94 2.11 3.09
C LEU A 49 -6.83 2.15 1.57
N GLN A 50 -7.23 1.07 0.93
CA GLN A 50 -7.33 1.04 -0.52
C GLN A 50 -8.54 0.22 -0.94
N CYS A 51 -9.32 0.79 -1.83
CA CYS A 51 -10.48 0.13 -2.43
C CYS A 51 -10.16 -0.19 -3.89
N HIS A 52 -10.43 -1.43 -4.29
CA HIS A 52 -10.48 -1.85 -5.69
C HIS A 52 -11.89 -2.35 -5.98
N ARG A 53 -12.48 -1.88 -7.07
CA ARG A 53 -13.81 -2.31 -7.50
C ARG A 53 -13.73 -2.66 -8.97
N ASP A 54 -14.17 -3.85 -9.29
CA ASP A 54 -14.46 -4.22 -10.66
C ASP A 54 -15.78 -3.56 -11.07
N SER A 55 -15.80 -2.92 -12.25
CA SER A 55 -16.97 -2.18 -12.73
C SER A 55 -18.20 -3.09 -12.89
N ASP A 56 -17.97 -4.38 -13.11
CA ASP A 56 -18.99 -5.28 -13.62
C ASP A 56 -19.55 -6.22 -12.53
N SER A 57 -18.79 -6.51 -11.47
CA SER A 57 -19.14 -7.59 -10.53
C SER A 57 -19.98 -7.15 -9.33
N GLY A 58 -20.16 -5.85 -9.09
CA GLY A 58 -20.85 -5.32 -7.89
C GLY A 58 -20.12 -5.60 -6.57
N VAL A 59 -19.07 -6.43 -6.61
CA VAL A 59 -18.17 -6.82 -5.53
C VAL A 59 -16.87 -6.04 -5.69
N GLY A 60 -16.29 -5.63 -4.57
CA GLY A 60 -14.97 -5.03 -4.54
C GLY A 60 -14.11 -5.61 -3.43
N ILE A 61 -12.84 -5.24 -3.45
CA ILE A 61 -11.85 -5.58 -2.44
C ILE A 61 -11.46 -4.30 -1.70
N LEU A 62 -11.51 -4.35 -0.38
CA LEU A 62 -11.02 -3.34 0.53
C LEU A 62 -9.78 -3.86 1.24
N ALA A 63 -8.65 -3.21 1.06
CA ALA A 63 -7.42 -3.48 1.80
C ALA A 63 -7.23 -2.45 2.91
N THR A 64 -6.74 -2.91 4.05
CA THR A 64 -6.47 -2.10 5.24
C THR A 64 -5.06 -2.38 5.74
N ALA A 65 -4.35 -1.36 6.20
CA ALA A 65 -3.08 -1.51 6.91
C ALA A 65 -3.08 -0.63 8.17
N ARG A 66 -2.74 -1.24 9.32
CA ARG A 66 -2.90 -0.65 10.65
C ARG A 66 -1.57 -0.33 11.32
N ALA A 67 -1.62 0.40 12.43
CA ALA A 67 -0.43 0.84 13.16
C ALA A 67 0.35 -0.27 13.87
N ASP A 68 -0.31 -1.36 14.22
CA ASP A 68 0.27 -2.58 14.80
C ASP A 68 0.96 -3.48 13.75
N GLY A 69 0.97 -3.08 12.48
CA GLY A 69 1.51 -3.90 11.41
C GLY A 69 0.50 -4.89 10.82
N HIS A 70 -0.75 -4.92 11.28
CA HIS A 70 -1.77 -5.79 10.72
C HIS A 70 -2.24 -5.27 9.36
N ILE A 71 -2.22 -6.14 8.35
CA ILE A 71 -2.76 -5.90 7.02
C ILE A 71 -3.83 -6.95 6.74
N ALA A 72 -4.96 -6.51 6.21
CA ALA A 72 -6.04 -7.41 5.83
C ALA A 72 -6.76 -6.92 4.58
N THR A 73 -7.28 -7.87 3.81
CA THR A 73 -8.13 -7.64 2.66
C THR A 73 -9.53 -8.21 2.92
N TYR A 74 -10.54 -7.50 2.45
CA TYR A 74 -11.94 -7.84 2.65
C TYR A 74 -12.67 -7.76 1.30
N SER A 75 -13.56 -8.71 1.02
CA SER A 75 -14.57 -8.51 -0.01
C SER A 75 -15.71 -7.66 0.57
N TYR A 76 -16.28 -6.82 -0.29
CA TYR A 76 -17.48 -6.06 0.04
C TYR A 76 -18.43 -6.03 -1.15
N THR A 77 -19.73 -6.08 -0.86
CA THR A 77 -20.78 -6.00 -1.89
C THR A 77 -21.42 -4.62 -1.85
N SER A 78 -21.67 -4.05 -3.04
CA SER A 78 -22.41 -2.79 -3.17
C SER A 78 -23.79 -2.90 -2.50
N GLY A 79 -24.11 -1.97 -1.60
CA GLY A 79 -25.36 -1.96 -0.84
C GLY A 79 -25.36 -2.77 0.46
N SER A 80 -24.34 -3.60 0.72
CA SER A 80 -24.20 -4.32 2.00
C SER A 80 -23.21 -3.63 2.94
N ASN A 81 -23.48 -3.66 4.25
CA ASN A 81 -22.53 -3.21 5.29
C ASN A 81 -21.65 -4.35 5.82
N GLU A 82 -21.70 -5.52 5.21
CA GLU A 82 -20.90 -6.67 5.59
C GLU A 82 -19.57 -6.67 4.83
N LEU A 83 -18.53 -7.07 5.55
CA LEU A 83 -17.20 -7.32 5.02
C LEU A 83 -16.83 -8.75 5.33
N ALA A 84 -16.40 -9.52 4.33
CA ALA A 84 -15.85 -10.85 4.53
C ALA A 84 -14.33 -10.78 4.35
N GLU A 85 -13.58 -11.20 5.37
CA GLU A 85 -12.12 -11.24 5.30
C GLU A 85 -11.68 -12.28 4.27
N LEU A 86 -10.81 -11.87 3.34
CA LEU A 86 -10.23 -12.75 2.32
C LEU A 86 -8.86 -13.26 2.74
N SER A 87 -8.03 -12.35 3.27
CA SER A 87 -6.69 -12.66 3.75
C SER A 87 -6.23 -11.64 4.79
N SER A 88 -5.37 -12.07 5.71
CA SER A 88 -4.72 -11.20 6.69
C SER A 88 -3.31 -11.69 7.03
N TRP A 89 -2.45 -10.73 7.35
CA TRP A 89 -1.07 -11.01 7.79
C TRP A 89 -0.53 -9.86 8.63
N ASN A 90 0.58 -10.11 9.32
CA ASN A 90 1.30 -9.08 10.07
C ASN A 90 2.64 -8.75 9.41
N GLU A 91 2.96 -7.46 9.32
CA GLU A 91 4.30 -6.99 8.99
C GLU A 91 5.18 -7.05 10.23
N THR A 92 5.79 -8.21 10.47
CA THR A 92 6.59 -8.51 11.66
C THR A 92 7.85 -7.65 11.78
N ARG A 93 8.26 -6.98 10.70
CA ARG A 93 9.46 -6.14 10.71
C ARG A 93 9.17 -4.73 11.21
N MET A 94 7.91 -4.33 11.41
CA MET A 94 7.56 -3.00 11.93
C MET A 94 7.97 -2.80 13.39
N LYS A 95 8.40 -1.59 13.70
CA LYS A 95 8.62 -1.09 15.06
C LYS A 95 7.49 -0.12 15.43
N ASN A 96 7.29 0.15 16.72
CA ASN A 96 6.20 1.01 17.20
C ASN A 96 6.16 2.43 16.58
N SER A 97 7.27 2.94 16.07
CA SER A 97 7.35 4.24 15.39
C SER A 97 7.16 4.17 13.87
N ASP A 98 6.98 2.97 13.31
CA ASP A 98 6.76 2.78 11.88
C ASP A 98 5.31 3.06 11.51
N ARG A 99 5.13 3.54 10.28
CA ARG A 99 3.81 3.70 9.66
C ARG A 99 3.81 3.14 8.26
N PHE A 100 2.64 2.69 7.79
CA PHE A 100 2.46 2.38 6.38
C PHE A 100 2.36 3.67 5.58
N ILE A 101 3.15 3.76 4.51
CA ILE A 101 3.07 4.87 3.55
C ILE A 101 2.47 4.41 2.22
N GLY A 102 2.54 3.11 1.91
CA GLY A 102 2.01 2.54 0.67
C GLY A 102 1.15 1.32 0.94
N LEU A 103 0.00 1.28 0.28
CA LEU A 103 -0.89 0.12 0.16
C LEU A 103 -1.53 0.18 -1.23
N LYS A 104 -1.08 -0.69 -2.15
CA LYS A 104 -1.66 -0.80 -3.48
C LYS A 104 -1.66 -2.25 -3.98
N GLY A 105 -2.83 -2.88 -3.97
CA GLY A 105 -3.01 -4.28 -4.31
C GLY A 105 -2.16 -5.15 -3.39
N TRP A 106 -1.30 -5.93 -4.01
CA TRP A 106 -0.28 -6.78 -3.41
C TRP A 106 0.91 -6.04 -2.76
N LEU A 107 1.07 -4.74 -3.00
CA LEU A 107 2.23 -3.97 -2.54
C LEU A 107 1.96 -3.24 -1.21
N THR A 108 2.80 -3.50 -0.22
CA THR A 108 2.83 -2.74 1.04
C THR A 108 4.20 -2.09 1.25
N CYS A 109 4.20 -0.89 1.81
CA CYS A 109 5.43 -0.16 2.11
C CYS A 109 5.33 0.61 3.42
N THR A 110 6.37 0.52 4.24
CA THR A 110 6.51 1.29 5.47
C THR A 110 7.40 2.52 5.27
N HIS A 111 7.23 3.51 6.14
CA HIS A 111 8.06 4.72 6.22
C HIS A 111 9.58 4.41 6.29
N ASN A 112 9.95 3.28 6.89
CA ASN A 112 11.35 2.82 7.00
C ASN A 112 11.80 1.97 5.81
N GLY A 113 11.15 2.13 4.65
CA GLY A 113 11.58 1.54 3.39
C GLY A 113 11.35 0.03 3.28
N ARG A 114 10.64 -0.60 4.21
CA ARG A 114 10.31 -2.03 4.09
C ARG A 114 9.22 -2.19 3.06
N LEU A 115 9.57 -2.84 1.95
CA LEU A 115 8.67 -3.12 0.84
C LEU A 115 8.35 -4.61 0.82
N ARG A 116 7.09 -4.94 0.58
CA ARG A 116 6.63 -6.31 0.37
C ARG A 116 5.66 -6.33 -0.79
N LEU A 117 5.85 -7.28 -1.71
CA LEU A 117 4.88 -7.69 -2.70
C LEU A 117 4.37 -9.06 -2.26
N SER A 118 3.12 -9.12 -1.82
CA SER A 118 2.48 -10.37 -1.43
C SER A 118 1.72 -10.95 -2.63
N ASN A 119 1.52 -12.26 -2.73
CA ASN A 119 0.63 -12.83 -3.75
C ASN A 119 -0.79 -13.13 -3.22
N THR A 120 -1.12 -12.69 -1.99
CA THR A 120 -2.36 -13.04 -1.26
C THR A 120 -3.54 -12.08 -1.44
N PHE A 121 -3.55 -11.24 -2.48
CA PHE A 121 -4.68 -10.36 -2.71
C PHE A 121 -5.82 -11.13 -3.38
N GLY A 122 -6.88 -11.42 -2.63
CA GLY A 122 -8.03 -12.18 -3.11
C GLY A 122 -8.21 -13.52 -2.39
N GLU A 123 -9.05 -14.39 -2.94
CA GLU A 123 -9.26 -15.73 -2.41
C GLU A 123 -8.00 -16.59 -2.58
N HIS A 124 -7.64 -17.32 -1.52
CA HIS A 124 -6.59 -18.33 -1.58
C HIS A 124 -7.02 -19.48 -2.48
N SER A 125 -6.28 -19.72 -3.57
CA SER A 125 -6.28 -21.04 -4.21
C SER A 125 -5.39 -21.98 -3.39
N ASP A 126 -5.91 -23.15 -3.00
CA ASP A 126 -5.20 -24.18 -2.22
C ASP A 126 -3.91 -24.74 -2.87
N SER A 127 -3.55 -24.28 -4.08
CA SER A 127 -2.56 -24.94 -4.91
C SER A 127 -1.11 -24.53 -4.69
N ASP A 128 -0.77 -23.49 -3.92
CA ASP A 128 0.62 -23.20 -3.50
C ASP A 128 0.67 -22.16 -2.36
N PRO A 129 1.66 -22.20 -1.47
CA PRO A 129 1.85 -21.15 -0.47
C PRO A 129 2.16 -19.81 -1.17
N PRO A 130 1.56 -18.70 -0.74
CA PRO A 130 1.83 -17.40 -1.32
C PRO A 130 3.31 -17.03 -1.15
N VAL A 131 4.00 -16.81 -2.27
CA VAL A 131 5.38 -16.33 -2.25
C VAL A 131 5.37 -14.83 -1.98
N ASP A 132 5.71 -14.43 -0.76
CA ASP A 132 5.97 -13.04 -0.43
C ASP A 132 7.37 -12.64 -0.91
N LEU A 133 7.44 -11.59 -1.72
CA LEU A 133 8.69 -10.99 -2.15
C LEU A 133 8.99 -9.75 -1.31
N PHE A 134 10.24 -9.61 -0.87
CA PHE A 134 10.66 -8.55 0.03
C PHE A 134 11.78 -7.74 -0.60
N ALA A 135 11.69 -6.42 -0.45
CA ALA A 135 12.74 -5.50 -0.85
C ALA A 135 12.93 -4.39 0.19
N SER A 136 14.00 -3.62 0.04
CA SER A 136 14.31 -2.49 0.91
C SER A 136 14.55 -1.24 0.08
N LEU A 137 13.80 -0.19 0.40
CA LEU A 137 13.97 1.17 -0.08
C LEU A 137 14.72 2.00 0.98
N PRO A 138 15.19 3.21 0.63
CA PRO A 138 15.65 4.19 1.62
C PRO A 138 14.65 4.42 2.75
N MET A 139 15.14 4.89 3.89
CA MET A 139 14.32 5.17 5.06
C MET A 139 13.69 6.56 4.96
N ARG A 140 12.82 6.91 5.93
CA ARG A 140 12.16 8.22 6.03
C ARG A 140 11.35 8.60 4.79
N LEU A 141 10.68 7.60 4.23
CA LEU A 141 9.77 7.80 3.10
C LEU A 141 8.48 8.45 3.59
N ASN A 142 7.99 9.40 2.80
CA ASN A 142 6.73 10.08 3.03
C ASN A 142 5.60 9.47 2.20
N ASP A 143 5.90 9.06 0.96
CA ASP A 143 4.93 8.41 0.08
C ASP A 143 5.58 7.49 -0.97
N ILE A 144 4.76 6.60 -1.52
CA ILE A 144 5.12 5.68 -2.60
C ILE A 144 3.91 5.44 -3.51
N ARG A 145 4.16 5.42 -4.82
CA ARG A 145 3.13 5.22 -5.83
C ARG A 145 3.61 4.25 -6.92
N PRO A 146 3.02 3.05 -7.04
CA PRO A 146 3.23 2.22 -8.21
C PRO A 146 2.49 2.77 -9.42
N SER A 147 3.06 2.61 -10.60
CA SER A 147 2.44 2.94 -11.88
C SER A 147 1.14 2.14 -12.07
N PRO A 148 0.25 2.55 -13.00
CA PRO A 148 -0.96 1.79 -13.33
C PRO A 148 -0.67 0.36 -13.79
N SER A 149 0.40 0.17 -14.57
CA SER A 149 0.86 -1.12 -15.08
C SER A 149 1.65 -1.95 -14.07
N PHE A 150 1.91 -1.42 -12.87
CA PHE A 150 2.79 -2.05 -11.86
C PHE A 150 4.21 -2.39 -12.35
N SER A 151 4.66 -1.82 -13.48
CA SER A 151 6.02 -2.03 -13.98
C SER A 151 7.06 -1.16 -13.26
N SER A 152 6.63 -0.06 -12.67
CA SER A 152 7.49 0.86 -11.93
C SER A 152 6.81 1.39 -10.67
N LEU A 153 7.62 1.85 -9.73
CA LEU A 153 7.16 2.58 -8.55
C LEU A 153 7.97 3.85 -8.37
N ALA A 154 7.33 4.89 -7.87
CA ALA A 154 7.99 6.13 -7.48
C ALA A 154 7.85 6.31 -5.96
N TYR A 155 8.88 6.79 -5.28
CA TYR A 155 8.81 7.16 -3.87
C TYR A 155 9.59 8.44 -3.60
N GLY A 156 9.24 9.09 -2.49
CA GLY A 156 9.92 10.29 -2.00
C GLY A 156 9.85 10.37 -0.47
N GLY A 157 10.77 11.12 0.12
CA GLY A 157 10.95 11.21 1.57
C GLY A 157 11.99 12.26 1.95
N ASP A 158 12.36 12.27 3.21
CA ASP A 158 13.29 13.28 3.76
C ASP A 158 14.73 13.08 3.24
N GLU A 159 15.10 11.84 2.93
CA GLU A 159 16.44 11.50 2.43
C GLU A 159 16.52 11.44 0.89
N VAL A 160 15.37 11.38 0.21
CA VAL A 160 15.27 11.21 -1.23
C VAL A 160 14.09 12.02 -1.76
N ASP A 161 14.36 13.10 -2.50
CA ASP A 161 13.32 13.98 -3.05
C ASP A 161 12.30 13.19 -3.89
N LEU A 162 12.80 12.47 -4.91
CA LEU A 162 12.00 11.58 -5.74
C LEU A 162 12.91 10.55 -6.44
N SER A 163 12.50 9.29 -6.40
CA SER A 163 13.17 8.19 -7.09
C SER A 163 12.14 7.30 -7.78
N VAL A 164 12.50 6.77 -8.94
CA VAL A 164 11.69 5.83 -9.72
C VAL A 164 12.44 4.52 -9.87
N TRP A 165 11.78 3.43 -9.52
CA TRP A 165 12.31 2.08 -9.52
C TRP A 165 11.50 1.18 -10.43
N ASP A 166 12.18 0.20 -11.01
CA ASP A 166 11.60 -0.91 -11.77
C ASP A 166 11.16 -2.02 -10.81
N VAL A 167 9.90 -2.44 -10.90
CA VAL A 167 9.30 -3.38 -9.94
C VAL A 167 9.89 -4.79 -10.09
N GLU A 168 10.11 -5.25 -11.32
CA GLU A 168 10.68 -6.57 -11.58
C GLU A 168 12.09 -6.66 -10.98
N ARG A 169 12.95 -5.67 -11.26
CA ARG A 169 14.30 -5.58 -10.69
C ARG A 169 14.30 -5.40 -9.17
N THR A 170 13.27 -4.80 -8.59
CA THR A 170 13.17 -4.57 -7.14
C THR A 170 13.04 -5.87 -6.36
N PHE A 171 12.33 -6.85 -6.92
CA PHE A 171 12.05 -8.14 -6.28
C PHE A 171 12.78 -9.32 -6.90
N SER A 172 13.52 -9.12 -7.99
CA SER A 172 14.42 -10.13 -8.54
C SER A 172 15.62 -10.34 -7.64
N ASP A 173 16.16 -11.56 -7.66
CA ASP A 173 17.50 -11.80 -7.15
C ASP A 173 18.47 -10.87 -7.91
N LYS A 174 19.25 -10.10 -7.15
CA LYS A 174 20.28 -9.24 -7.76
C LYS A 174 21.13 -10.12 -8.68
N PRO A 175 21.44 -9.71 -9.92
CA PRO A 175 22.52 -10.34 -10.63
C PRO A 175 23.73 -10.20 -9.72
N HIS A 176 24.32 -11.34 -9.34
CA HIS A 176 25.62 -11.36 -8.70
C HIS A 176 26.57 -10.63 -9.64
N SER A 177 26.81 -9.35 -9.36
CA SER A 177 27.97 -8.67 -9.90
C SER A 177 29.15 -9.45 -9.34
N THR A 178 29.82 -10.20 -10.20
CA THR A 178 31.22 -10.60 -10.02
C THR A 178 32.02 -9.32 -9.75
N ASP A 179 32.10 -8.93 -8.48
CA ASP A 179 33.03 -7.94 -7.97
C ASP A 179 33.22 -8.21 -6.48
N GLU A 180 34.21 -9.06 -6.26
CA GLU A 180 35.10 -9.21 -5.10
C GLU A 180 34.59 -8.89 -3.70
N ALA A 181 34.74 -9.92 -2.86
CA ALA A 181 34.85 -9.81 -1.42
C ALA A 181 35.71 -8.60 -0.99
N GLY A 182 35.15 -7.74 -0.13
CA GLY A 182 35.97 -7.03 0.85
C GLY A 182 36.24 -5.54 0.66
N LYS A 183 35.65 -4.83 -0.30
CA LYS A 183 35.73 -3.35 -0.31
C LYS A 183 34.35 -2.71 -0.32
N LYS A 184 33.99 -2.04 0.79
CA LYS A 184 32.96 -0.99 0.84
C LYS A 184 33.33 0.11 -0.16
N ARG A 185 33.06 -0.13 -1.45
CA ARG A 185 33.22 0.88 -2.49
C ARG A 185 32.12 1.89 -2.22
N LYS A 186 32.53 3.10 -1.81
CA LYS A 186 31.65 4.24 -1.55
C LYS A 186 30.95 4.55 -2.88
N LYS A 187 29.77 3.97 -3.08
CA LYS A 187 28.96 4.13 -4.30
C LYS A 187 28.82 5.62 -4.58
N GLY A 188 29.07 6.06 -5.81
CA GLY A 188 29.14 7.49 -6.13
C GLY A 188 27.84 8.19 -5.74
N LYS A 189 27.90 9.43 -5.23
CA LYS A 189 26.71 10.19 -4.79
C LYS A 189 25.60 10.28 -5.87
N ASN A 190 25.99 10.15 -7.14
CA ASN A 190 25.10 10.23 -8.30
C ASN A 190 24.79 8.87 -8.96
N GLU A 191 25.25 7.77 -8.38
CA GLU A 191 25.03 6.44 -8.96
C GLU A 191 23.70 5.86 -8.48
N LEU A 192 22.88 5.40 -9.43
CA LEU A 192 21.57 4.80 -9.14
C LEU A 192 21.73 3.42 -8.49
N MET A 193 20.77 3.04 -7.66
CA MET A 193 20.64 1.67 -7.14
C MET A 193 20.23 0.69 -8.26
N TYR A 194 20.42 -0.61 -8.03
CA TYR A 194 20.22 -1.64 -9.06
C TYR A 194 18.84 -1.56 -9.76
N ALA A 195 17.78 -1.45 -8.97
CA ALA A 195 16.42 -1.35 -9.46
C ALA A 195 15.98 0.10 -9.72
N GLU A 196 16.82 1.09 -9.43
CA GLU A 196 16.50 2.49 -9.62
C GLU A 196 16.77 2.92 -11.06
N VAL A 197 15.73 3.36 -11.76
CA VAL A 197 15.81 3.78 -13.17
C VAL A 197 16.02 5.28 -13.31
N TRP A 198 15.63 6.06 -12.30
CA TRP A 198 15.78 7.51 -12.30
C TRP A 198 15.73 8.07 -10.87
N ARG A 199 16.45 9.16 -10.63
CA ARG A 199 16.38 9.92 -9.38
C ARG A 199 16.41 11.42 -9.69
N ALA A 200 15.58 12.19 -9.00
CA ALA A 200 15.69 13.64 -9.03
C ALA A 200 17.06 14.09 -8.52
N LYS A 201 17.67 15.05 -9.21
CA LYS A 201 18.85 15.74 -8.68
C LYS A 201 18.34 16.74 -7.64
N GLN A 202 18.82 16.63 -6.40
CA GLN A 202 18.54 17.65 -5.39
C GLN A 202 19.01 19.00 -5.94
N ALA A 203 18.09 19.95 -6.07
CA ALA A 203 18.48 21.34 -6.29
C ALA A 203 19.15 21.80 -4.99
N SER A 204 20.47 22.02 -5.01
CA SER A 204 21.13 22.67 -3.89
C SER A 204 20.44 24.02 -3.65
N PRO A 205 20.07 24.36 -2.40
CA PRO A 205 19.57 25.69 -2.12
C PRO A 205 20.62 26.69 -2.61
N SER A 206 20.20 27.65 -3.44
CA SER A 206 21.05 28.76 -3.84
C SER A 206 21.54 29.43 -2.56
N SER A 207 22.86 29.39 -2.35
CA SER A 207 23.57 30.09 -1.30
C SER A 207 23.38 31.59 -1.37
#